data_AF-A0A6S7K1P7-F1
#
_entry.id   AF-A0A6S7K1P7-F1
#
_cell.length_a   1.000
_cell.length_b   1.000
_cell.length_c   1.000
_cell.angle_alpha   90.00
_cell.angle_beta   90.00
_cell.angle_gamma   90.00
#
_symmetry.space_group_name_H-M   'P 1'
#
loop_
_entity.id
_entity.type
_entity.pdbx_description
1 polymer ?
#
loop_
_entity_poly.entity_id
_entity_poly.type
_entity_poly.pdbx_seq_one_letter_code
_entity_poly.pdbx_strand_id
1 'polypeptide(L)'
;MSRKKHEASHNPPVIAEEPAISVSPCKPPPPSGESKEPDDAYNYNCALLADSYLFFNFLDAIKEGDGARLMRQYKYFMLFCKADGCHSTKYALECLYQFFLIHGELSQRDSERFIWNRSINNHGKKGYNIPLDEATEHSNNFVKQGIKNLGPNISEAAVARICKCESATRSILDNLDESISRHKHSGKHSKQSSSMDLQELVTKASNFNIFKEQPGRKYHHFKNFQVDRLSDLDSTDLYSWISKHKKNVALGVKA
;
A
#
# COMPACT_ATOMS: atom_id res chain seq x y z
N MET A 1 6.43 33.47 -32.86
CA MET A 1 5.16 33.85 -32.18
C MET A 1 5.35 33.66 -30.69
N SER A 2 5.06 34.68 -29.87
CA SER A 2 5.29 34.61 -28.41
C SER A 2 4.30 33.65 -27.74
N ARG A 3 4.78 32.84 -26.79
CA ARG A 3 4.04 31.81 -26.02
C ARG A 3 2.71 32.31 -25.45
N LYS A 4 2.65 33.59 -25.06
CA LYS A 4 1.41 34.26 -24.59
C LYS A 4 0.27 34.28 -25.62
N LYS A 5 0.57 34.29 -26.93
CA LYS A 5 -0.46 34.30 -27.98
C LYS A 5 -1.04 32.91 -28.27
N HIS A 6 -0.28 31.84 -28.00
CA HIS A 6 -0.76 30.47 -28.13
C HIS A 6 -1.70 30.10 -26.98
N GLU A 7 -1.42 30.59 -25.78
CA GLU A 7 -2.26 30.34 -24.59
C GLU A 7 -3.62 31.06 -24.68
N ALA A 8 -3.70 32.18 -25.43
CA ALA A 8 -4.94 32.94 -25.62
C ALA A 8 -5.89 32.37 -26.70
N SER A 9 -5.45 31.42 -27.52
CA SER A 9 -6.30 30.78 -28.55
C SER A 9 -7.00 29.52 -28.08
N HIS A 10 -6.76 29.08 -26.84
CA HIS A 10 -7.49 27.96 -26.26
C HIS A 10 -8.80 28.47 -25.65
N ASN A 11 -9.91 27.93 -26.16
CA ASN A 11 -11.21 28.12 -25.52
C ASN A 11 -11.12 27.70 -24.05
N PRO A 12 -11.69 28.47 -23.11
CA PRO A 12 -11.70 28.10 -21.71
C PRO A 12 -12.34 26.71 -21.55
N PRO A 13 -11.84 25.86 -20.64
CA PRO A 13 -12.46 24.57 -20.39
C PRO A 13 -13.91 24.79 -19.96
N VAL A 14 -14.81 23.99 -20.53
CA VAL A 14 -16.23 23.97 -20.19
C VAL A 14 -16.33 23.86 -18.67
N ILE A 15 -16.89 24.89 -18.04
CA ILE A 15 -17.31 24.84 -16.65
C ILE A 15 -18.49 23.86 -16.63
N ALA A 16 -18.20 22.59 -16.41
CA ALA A 16 -19.22 21.66 -15.98
C ALA A 16 -19.59 22.10 -14.57
N GLU A 17 -20.82 22.57 -14.37
CA GLU A 17 -21.41 22.61 -13.04
C GLU A 17 -21.28 21.19 -12.48
N GLU A 18 -20.43 21.00 -11.47
CA GLU A 18 -20.40 19.74 -10.74
C GLU A 18 -21.79 19.58 -10.10
N PRO A 19 -22.62 18.62 -10.53
CA PRO A 19 -23.84 18.37 -9.80
C PRO A 19 -23.44 17.95 -8.39
N ALA A 20 -24.02 18.63 -7.40
CA ALA A 20 -23.86 18.27 -6.00
C ALA A 20 -24.03 16.75 -5.88
N ILE A 21 -22.98 16.07 -5.41
CA ILE A 21 -23.02 14.64 -5.12
C ILE A 21 -24.06 14.47 -4.01
N SER A 22 -25.30 14.20 -4.42
CA SER A 22 -26.31 13.63 -3.56
C SER A 22 -25.79 12.23 -3.22
N VAL A 23 -25.22 12.11 -2.03
CA VAL A 23 -24.88 10.81 -1.44
C VAL A 23 -26.22 10.14 -1.11
N SER A 24 -26.84 9.56 -2.14
CA SER A 24 -28.01 8.72 -1.96
C SER A 24 -27.55 7.48 -1.19
N PRO A 25 -28.12 7.17 -0.02
CA PRO A 25 -27.82 5.94 0.69
C PRO A 25 -28.18 4.77 -0.22
N CYS A 26 -27.18 4.04 -0.70
CA CYS A 26 -27.40 2.83 -1.49
C CYS A 26 -27.77 1.68 -0.53
N LYS A 27 -28.92 1.80 0.11
CA LYS A 27 -29.64 0.68 0.73
C LYS A 27 -31.13 1.02 0.69
N PRO A 28 -31.95 0.33 -0.13
CA PRO A 28 -33.38 0.33 0.12
C PRO A 28 -33.61 -0.14 1.56
N PRO A 29 -34.57 0.45 2.30
CA PRO A 29 -34.90 -0.04 3.64
C PRO A 29 -35.22 -1.53 3.54
N PRO A 30 -34.68 -2.37 4.45
CA PRO A 30 -34.98 -3.78 4.43
C PRO A 30 -36.50 -3.96 4.50
N PRO A 31 -37.09 -4.83 3.67
CA PRO A 31 -38.49 -5.19 3.82
C PRO A 31 -38.67 -5.68 5.26
N SER A 32 -39.69 -5.16 5.95
CA SER A 32 -40.12 -5.61 7.26
C SER A 32 -40.39 -7.11 7.20
N GLY A 33 -39.38 -7.89 7.58
CA GLY A 33 -39.37 -9.34 7.56
C GLY A 33 -38.29 -9.82 8.51
N GLU A 34 -38.71 -10.66 9.45
CA GLU A 34 -37.95 -11.45 10.44
C GLU A 34 -36.44 -11.22 10.46
N SER A 35 -35.90 -10.81 11.62
CA SER A 35 -34.46 -10.71 11.88
C SER A 35 -33.77 -12.05 11.63
N LYS A 36 -33.32 -12.28 10.39
CA LYS A 36 -32.55 -13.47 10.04
C LYS A 36 -31.28 -13.48 10.87
N GLU A 37 -31.00 -14.60 11.52
CA GLU A 37 -29.75 -14.74 12.27
C GLU A 37 -28.54 -14.50 11.35
N PRO A 38 -27.54 -13.73 11.80
CA PRO A 38 -26.35 -13.43 11.00
C PRO A 38 -25.59 -14.71 10.64
N ASP A 39 -24.98 -14.70 9.45
CA ASP A 39 -24.14 -15.77 8.93
C ASP A 39 -22.67 -15.36 9.03
N ASP A 40 -22.02 -15.72 10.13
CA ASP A 40 -20.61 -15.37 10.39
C ASP A 40 -19.67 -16.04 9.39
N ALA A 41 -20.03 -17.25 8.92
CA ALA A 41 -19.22 -18.00 7.96
C ALA A 41 -19.20 -17.29 6.61
N TYR A 42 -20.36 -16.87 6.11
CA TYR A 42 -20.43 -16.07 4.90
C TYR A 42 -19.71 -14.74 5.06
N ASN A 43 -20.02 -14.01 6.14
CA ASN A 43 -19.49 -12.67 6.34
C ASN A 43 -17.96 -12.62 6.42
N TYR A 44 -17.37 -13.55 7.17
CA TYR A 44 -15.92 -13.68 7.30
C TYR A 44 -15.24 -13.98 5.97
N ASN A 45 -15.75 -14.95 5.20
CA ASN A 45 -15.10 -15.34 3.94
C ASN A 45 -15.22 -14.26 2.87
N CYS A 46 -16.33 -13.52 2.84
CA CYS A 46 -16.48 -12.35 1.99
C CYS A 46 -15.49 -11.24 2.36
N ALA A 47 -15.36 -10.91 3.65
CA ALA A 47 -14.40 -9.91 4.12
C ALA A 47 -12.95 -10.33 3.83
N LEU A 48 -12.60 -11.59 4.11
CA LEU A 48 -11.28 -12.14 3.82
C LEU A 48 -10.92 -12.01 2.34
N LEU A 49 -11.84 -12.33 1.44
CA LEU A 49 -11.61 -12.15 0.00
C LEU A 49 -11.46 -10.68 -0.37
N ALA A 50 -12.32 -9.79 0.15
CA ALA A 50 -12.22 -8.36 -0.13
C ALA A 50 -10.85 -7.79 0.29
N ASP A 51 -10.38 -8.13 1.49
CA ASP A 51 -9.07 -7.74 2.00
C ASP A 51 -7.92 -8.33 1.16
N SER A 52 -8.05 -9.61 0.79
CA SER A 52 -7.06 -10.31 -0.03
C SER A 52 -6.93 -9.66 -1.40
N TYR A 53 -8.05 -9.31 -2.04
CA TYR A 53 -8.03 -8.61 -3.33
C TYR A 53 -7.42 -7.22 -3.22
N LEU A 54 -7.72 -6.46 -2.16
CA LEU A 54 -7.07 -5.18 -1.91
C LEU A 54 -5.55 -5.35 -1.77
N PHE A 55 -5.12 -6.32 -0.96
CA PHE A 55 -3.69 -6.57 -0.76
C PHE A 55 -2.98 -7.07 -2.03
N PHE A 56 -3.61 -7.95 -2.81
CA PHE A 56 -3.05 -8.39 -4.09
C PHE A 56 -2.98 -7.26 -5.11
N ASN A 57 -3.97 -6.37 -5.15
CA ASN A 57 -3.90 -5.15 -5.97
C ASN A 57 -2.72 -4.26 -5.55
N PHE A 58 -2.37 -4.24 -4.26
CA PHE A 58 -1.27 -3.43 -3.73
C PHE A 58 0.08 -4.01 -4.17
N LEU A 59 0.25 -5.31 -4.00
CA LEU A 59 1.45 -6.02 -4.44
C LEU A 59 1.63 -5.94 -5.95
N ASP A 60 0.54 -6.03 -6.72
CA ASP A 60 0.58 -5.88 -8.17
C ASP A 60 0.93 -4.45 -8.58
N ALA A 61 0.39 -3.44 -7.89
CA ALA A 61 0.74 -2.03 -8.08
C ALA A 61 2.22 -1.75 -7.87
N ILE A 62 2.82 -2.36 -6.85
CA ILE A 62 4.27 -2.31 -6.64
C ILE A 62 5.00 -2.91 -7.86
N LYS A 63 4.64 -4.14 -8.28
CA LYS A 63 5.32 -4.85 -9.37
C LYS A 63 5.25 -4.13 -10.71
N GLU A 64 4.13 -3.49 -11.01
CA GLU A 64 3.95 -2.68 -12.22
C GLU A 64 4.55 -1.27 -12.08
N GLY A 65 4.94 -0.85 -10.87
CA GLY A 65 5.44 0.50 -10.60
C GLY A 65 4.38 1.59 -10.76
N ASP A 66 3.11 1.25 -10.50
CA ASP A 66 1.98 2.15 -10.66
C ASP A 66 1.74 2.97 -9.39
N GLY A 67 2.43 4.11 -9.31
CA GLY A 67 2.33 5.05 -8.20
C GLY A 67 0.91 5.56 -7.95
N ALA A 68 0.16 5.86 -9.00
CA ALA A 68 -1.21 6.36 -8.88
C ALA A 68 -2.15 5.30 -8.27
N ARG A 69 -2.00 4.03 -8.68
CA ARG A 69 -2.74 2.90 -8.11
C ARG A 69 -2.34 2.64 -6.66
N LEU A 70 -1.07 2.82 -6.30
CA LEU A 70 -0.64 2.75 -4.90
C LEU A 70 -1.31 3.84 -4.05
N MET A 71 -1.36 5.09 -4.53
CA MET A 71 -1.98 6.18 -3.78
C MET A 71 -3.48 5.97 -3.56
N ARG A 72 -4.21 5.43 -4.55
CA ARG A 72 -5.61 5.04 -4.35
C ARG A 72 -5.76 4.02 -3.23
N GLN A 73 -4.85 3.05 -3.14
CA GLN A 73 -4.88 2.01 -2.11
C GLN A 73 -4.49 2.52 -0.73
N TYR A 74 -3.52 3.43 -0.64
CA TYR A 74 -3.22 4.13 0.61
C TYR A 74 -4.42 4.90 1.17
N LYS A 75 -5.33 5.38 0.31
CA LYS A 75 -6.60 5.96 0.77
C LYS A 75 -7.45 4.93 1.52
N TYR A 76 -7.60 3.72 0.98
CA TYR A 76 -8.33 2.64 1.64
C TYR A 76 -7.64 2.19 2.93
N PHE A 77 -6.32 2.02 2.91
CA PHE A 77 -5.56 1.67 4.12
C PHE A 77 -5.67 2.74 5.22
N MET A 78 -5.65 4.02 4.86
CA MET A 78 -5.91 5.11 5.80
C MET A 78 -7.27 4.96 6.49
N LEU A 79 -8.32 4.68 5.71
CA LEU A 79 -9.68 4.50 6.25
C LEU A 79 -9.77 3.25 7.13
N PHE A 80 -9.19 2.13 6.71
CA PHE A 80 -9.15 0.90 7.51
C PHE A 80 -8.40 1.09 8.82
N CYS A 81 -7.22 1.71 8.78
CA CYS A 81 -6.44 2.01 9.98
C CYS A 81 -7.14 3.01 10.89
N LYS A 82 -7.96 3.93 10.34
CA LYS A 82 -8.75 4.86 11.14
C LYS A 82 -9.97 4.19 11.79
N ALA A 83 -10.60 3.24 11.08
CA ALA A 83 -11.72 2.45 11.60
C ALA A 83 -11.29 1.49 12.72
N ASP A 84 -10.10 0.89 12.60
CA ASP A 84 -9.49 0.00 13.61
C ASP A 84 -9.14 0.70 14.94
N GLY A 85 -9.14 2.04 14.95
CA GLY A 85 -8.97 2.83 16.17
C GLY A 85 -7.53 2.91 16.68
N CYS A 86 -7.36 2.86 18.00
CA CYS A 86 -6.11 3.29 18.67
C CYS A 86 -4.87 2.47 18.29
N HIS A 87 -5.04 1.23 17.84
CA HIS A 87 -3.93 0.34 17.47
C HIS A 87 -3.28 0.72 16.12
N SER A 88 -4.04 1.36 15.24
CA SER A 88 -3.63 1.64 13.86
C SER A 88 -3.57 3.14 13.52
N THR A 89 -3.85 4.03 14.47
CA THR A 89 -3.82 5.50 14.26
C THR A 89 -2.51 5.99 13.65
N LYS A 90 -1.35 5.44 14.06
CA LYS A 90 -0.06 5.85 13.50
C LYS A 90 0.02 5.58 11.99
N TYR A 91 -0.50 4.45 11.51
CA TYR A 91 -0.49 4.10 10.10
C TYR A 91 -1.49 4.96 9.31
N ALA A 92 -2.64 5.27 9.91
CA ALA A 92 -3.60 6.21 9.34
C ALA A 92 -2.98 7.61 9.18
N LEU A 93 -2.22 8.08 10.19
CA LEU A 93 -1.53 9.37 10.15
C LEU A 93 -0.46 9.42 9.07
N GLU A 94 0.36 8.37 8.95
CA GLU A 94 1.37 8.29 7.88
C GLU A 94 0.72 8.38 6.49
N CYS A 95 -0.40 7.66 6.27
CA CYS A 95 -1.13 7.76 5.01
C CYS A 95 -1.71 9.16 4.79
N LEU A 96 -2.29 9.78 5.84
CA LEU A 96 -2.84 11.13 5.76
C LEU A 96 -1.77 12.17 5.40
N TYR A 97 -0.60 12.09 6.02
CA TYR A 97 0.51 13.01 5.73
C TYR A 97 1.06 12.83 4.33
N GLN A 98 1.06 11.62 3.77
CA GLN A 98 1.37 11.43 2.35
C GLN A 98 0.38 12.18 1.45
N PHE A 99 -0.92 12.20 1.77
CA PHE A 99 -1.89 12.98 1.01
C PHE A 99 -1.70 14.49 1.17
N PHE A 100 -1.32 14.97 2.35
CA PHE A 100 -0.98 16.39 2.52
C PHE A 100 0.25 16.79 1.70
N LEU A 101 1.27 15.95 1.65
CA LEU A 101 2.43 16.16 0.78
C LEU A 101 1.99 16.30 -0.68
N ILE A 102 1.21 15.33 -1.17
CA ILE A 102 0.80 15.26 -2.57
C ILE A 102 -0.12 16.42 -2.99
N HIS A 103 -1.08 16.79 -2.14
CA HIS A 103 -2.15 17.72 -2.49
C HIS A 103 -2.02 19.13 -1.90
N GLY A 104 -1.10 19.35 -0.96
CA GLY A 104 -1.03 20.61 -0.20
C GLY A 104 0.37 21.19 0.00
N GLU A 105 1.40 20.37 0.22
CA GLU A 105 2.73 20.88 0.57
C GLU A 105 3.73 20.89 -0.58
N LEU A 106 3.74 19.84 -1.41
CA LEU A 106 4.72 19.71 -2.49
C LEU A 106 4.33 20.52 -3.71
N SER A 107 5.34 20.99 -4.46
CA SER A 107 5.12 21.52 -5.80
C SER A 107 4.53 20.43 -6.70
N GLN A 108 3.83 20.81 -7.77
CA GLN A 108 3.27 19.82 -8.71
C GLN A 108 4.33 18.84 -9.22
N ARG A 109 5.54 19.34 -9.50
CA ARG A 109 6.68 18.51 -9.93
C ARG A 109 7.10 17.51 -8.86
N ASP A 110 7.19 17.93 -7.60
CA ASP A 110 7.66 17.08 -6.52
C ASP A 110 6.57 16.10 -6.06
N SER A 111 5.30 16.49 -6.17
CA SER A 111 4.14 15.61 -5.98
C SER A 111 4.14 14.47 -7.00
N GLU A 112 4.33 14.76 -8.30
CA GLU A 112 4.49 13.72 -9.32
C GLU A 112 5.66 12.78 -8.99
N ARG A 113 6.82 13.34 -8.65
CA ARG A 113 7.98 12.53 -8.23
C ARG A 113 7.66 11.66 -7.03
N PHE A 114 6.96 12.20 -6.03
CA PHE A 114 6.58 11.46 -4.84
C PHE A 114 5.65 10.29 -5.16
N ILE A 115 4.67 10.49 -6.05
CA ILE A 115 3.73 9.46 -6.50
C ILE A 115 4.47 8.34 -7.25
N TRP A 116 5.36 8.68 -8.19
CA TRP A 116 6.01 7.69 -9.05
C TRP A 116 7.26 7.06 -8.43
N ASN A 117 7.92 7.73 -7.48
CA ASN A 117 9.10 7.23 -6.78
C ASN A 117 8.73 6.36 -5.56
N ARG A 118 7.79 5.42 -5.72
CA ARG A 118 7.36 4.47 -4.67
C ARG A 118 7.98 3.09 -4.80
N SER A 119 8.47 2.78 -5.98
CA SER A 119 9.08 1.50 -6.34
C SER A 119 10.29 1.73 -7.23
N ILE A 120 11.20 0.76 -7.25
CA ILE A 120 12.39 0.80 -8.09
C ILE A 120 12.57 -0.53 -8.83
N ASN A 121 13.07 -0.44 -10.06
CA ASN A 121 13.39 -1.60 -10.89
C ASN A 121 14.89 -1.68 -11.18
N ASN A 122 15.64 -2.28 -10.26
CA ASN A 122 17.09 -2.46 -10.46
C ASN A 122 17.43 -3.49 -11.55
N HIS A 123 16.47 -4.34 -11.95
CA HIS A 123 16.69 -5.39 -12.94
C HIS A 123 16.32 -4.97 -14.37
N GLY A 124 15.56 -3.89 -14.55
CA GLY A 124 15.02 -3.45 -15.84
C GLY A 124 13.97 -4.38 -16.46
N LYS A 125 13.47 -5.39 -15.72
CA LYS A 125 12.52 -6.39 -16.22
C LYS A 125 11.08 -6.02 -15.83
N LYS A 126 10.10 -6.32 -16.70
CA LYS A 126 8.68 -6.06 -16.42
C LYS A 126 8.20 -6.87 -15.22
N GLY A 127 7.53 -6.23 -14.25
CA GLY A 127 6.99 -6.89 -13.06
C GLY A 127 8.02 -7.18 -11.96
N TYR A 128 9.24 -6.65 -12.08
CA TYR A 128 10.34 -6.84 -11.12
C TYR A 128 10.61 -5.58 -10.28
N ASN A 129 9.68 -4.63 -10.25
CA ASN A 129 9.74 -3.53 -9.32
C ASN A 129 9.64 -4.05 -7.88
N ILE A 130 10.45 -3.49 -6.99
CA ILE A 130 10.35 -3.69 -5.54
C ILE A 130 9.97 -2.35 -4.89
N PRO A 131 9.36 -2.37 -3.68
CA PRO A 131 9.14 -1.15 -2.91
C PRO A 131 10.45 -0.38 -2.72
N LEU A 132 10.38 0.95 -2.75
CA LEU A 132 11.57 1.80 -2.55
C LEU A 132 12.19 1.57 -1.15
N ASP A 133 11.35 1.31 -0.15
CA ASP A 133 11.79 1.00 1.22
C ASP A 133 12.64 -0.29 1.26
N GLU A 134 12.18 -1.35 0.59
CA GLU A 134 12.92 -2.62 0.48
C GLU A 134 14.26 -2.42 -0.25
N ALA A 135 14.31 -1.59 -1.29
CA ALA A 135 15.57 -1.26 -1.95
C ALA A 135 16.53 -0.48 -1.04
N THR A 136 16.00 0.42 -0.21
CA THR A 136 16.77 1.17 0.79
C THR A 136 17.31 0.23 1.87
N GLU A 137 16.51 -0.75 2.31
CA GLU A 137 16.95 -1.81 3.22
C GLU A 137 18.12 -2.62 2.63
N HIS A 138 18.05 -3.00 1.35
CA HIS A 138 19.14 -3.69 0.66
C HIS A 138 20.44 -2.86 0.60
N SER A 139 20.35 -1.55 0.38
CA SER A 139 21.51 -0.63 0.42
C SER A 139 22.07 -0.53 1.85
N ASN A 140 21.20 -0.32 2.83
CA ASN A 140 21.58 -0.24 4.25
C ASN A 140 22.26 -1.52 4.74
N ASN A 141 21.75 -2.69 4.37
CA ASN A 141 22.35 -3.97 4.73
C ASN A 141 23.75 -4.14 4.12
N PHE A 142 23.93 -3.77 2.85
CA PHE A 142 25.25 -3.81 2.19
C PHE A 142 26.27 -2.92 2.91
N VAL A 143 25.89 -1.68 3.23
CA VAL A 143 26.75 -0.75 3.98
C VAL A 143 27.07 -1.30 5.36
N LYS A 144 26.07 -1.81 6.10
CA LYS A 144 26.28 -2.41 7.43
C LYS A 144 27.25 -3.58 7.41
N GLN A 145 27.20 -4.44 6.39
CA GLN A 145 28.16 -5.53 6.22
C GLN A 145 29.58 -5.01 5.98
N GLY A 146 29.73 -3.99 5.13
CA GLY A 146 31.02 -3.32 4.93
C GLY A 146 31.59 -2.76 6.24
N ILE A 147 30.75 -2.07 7.04
CA ILE A 147 31.15 -1.51 8.34
C ILE A 147 31.54 -2.64 9.31
N LYS A 148 30.76 -3.72 9.38
CA LYS A 148 31.06 -4.87 10.24
C LYS A 148 32.42 -5.50 9.91
N ASN A 149 32.78 -5.53 8.63
CA ASN A 149 34.05 -6.09 8.16
C ASN A 149 35.28 -5.21 8.45
N LEU A 150 35.10 -3.95 8.88
CA LEU A 150 36.21 -3.10 9.34
C LEU A 150 36.79 -3.59 10.68
N GLY A 151 35.97 -4.25 11.51
CA GLY A 151 36.39 -4.72 12.83
C GLY A 151 36.97 -3.58 13.70
N PRO A 152 38.16 -3.76 14.30
CA PRO A 152 38.81 -2.73 15.12
C PRO A 152 39.17 -1.43 14.37
N ASN A 153 39.20 -1.45 13.02
CA ASN A 153 39.56 -0.29 12.20
C ASN A 153 38.38 0.66 11.93
N ILE A 154 37.27 0.51 12.67
CA ILE A 154 36.10 1.36 12.52
C ILE A 154 36.45 2.81 12.89
N SER A 155 36.28 3.70 11.93
CA SER A 155 36.44 5.14 12.10
C SER A 155 35.39 5.86 11.24
N GLU A 156 35.03 7.08 11.60
CA GLU A 156 34.06 7.87 10.84
C GLU A 156 34.50 8.04 9.37
N ALA A 157 35.79 8.28 9.15
CA ALA A 157 36.36 8.39 7.80
C ALA A 157 36.26 7.07 7.00
N ALA A 158 36.42 5.92 7.65
CA ALA A 158 36.26 4.63 7.00
C ALA A 158 34.78 4.33 6.68
N VAL A 159 33.87 4.61 7.62
CA VAL A 159 32.42 4.46 7.41
C VAL A 159 31.94 5.37 6.29
N ALA A 160 32.30 6.65 6.31
CA ALA A 160 31.93 7.61 5.27
C ALA A 160 32.43 7.18 3.88
N ARG A 161 33.62 6.57 3.81
CA ARG A 161 34.18 6.03 2.57
C ARG A 161 33.32 4.90 2.03
N ILE A 162 32.95 3.92 2.87
CA ILE A 162 32.09 2.78 2.51
C ILE A 162 30.73 3.27 1.99
N CYS A 163 30.10 4.21 2.71
CA CYS A 163 28.81 4.76 2.28
C CYS A 163 28.90 5.45 0.91
N LYS A 164 29.95 6.26 0.68
CA LYS A 164 30.13 7.00 -0.58
C LYS A 164 30.48 6.10 -1.76
N CYS A 165 31.17 4.98 -1.53
CA CYS A 165 31.56 4.05 -2.58
C CYS A 165 30.63 2.85 -2.75
N GLU A 166 29.45 2.84 -2.11
CA GLU A 166 28.53 1.68 -2.11
C GLU A 166 28.24 1.18 -3.53
N SER A 167 27.73 2.06 -4.41
CA SER A 167 27.34 1.72 -5.77
C SER A 167 28.52 1.22 -6.61
N ALA A 168 29.66 1.91 -6.56
CA ALA A 168 30.87 1.53 -7.28
C ALA A 168 31.41 0.17 -6.81
N THR A 169 31.44 -0.04 -5.49
CA THR A 169 31.92 -1.29 -4.89
C THR A 169 31.01 -2.45 -5.27
N ARG A 170 29.69 -2.26 -5.24
CA ARG A 170 28.71 -3.27 -5.64
C ARG A 170 28.91 -3.68 -7.11
N SER A 171 29.10 -2.71 -8.01
CA SER A 171 29.36 -2.98 -9.42
C SER A 171 30.68 -3.75 -9.64
N ILE A 172 31.75 -3.39 -8.93
CA ILE A 172 33.03 -4.10 -9.01
C ILE A 172 32.88 -5.55 -8.52
N LEU A 173 32.18 -5.76 -7.41
CA LEU A 173 31.94 -7.10 -6.86
C LEU A 173 31.11 -7.96 -7.80
N ASP A 174 30.05 -7.41 -8.41
CA ASP A 174 29.23 -8.14 -9.39
C ASP A 174 30.05 -8.56 -10.62
N ASN A 175 30.87 -7.66 -11.16
CA ASN A 175 31.76 -7.97 -12.30
C ASN A 175 32.83 -9.01 -11.94
N LEU A 176 33.37 -8.94 -10.72
CA LEU A 176 34.35 -9.90 -10.23
C LEU A 176 33.73 -11.29 -10.05
N ASP A 177 32.55 -11.36 -9.42
CA ASP A 177 31.79 -12.61 -9.26
C ASP A 177 31.45 -13.23 -10.62
N GLU A 178 31.09 -12.43 -11.63
CA GLU A 178 30.86 -12.89 -13.01
C GLU A 178 32.15 -13.41 -13.67
N SER A 179 33.26 -12.67 -13.52
CA SER A 179 34.56 -13.02 -14.12
C SER A 179 35.11 -14.34 -13.60
N ILE A 180 34.91 -14.64 -12.32
CA ILE A 180 35.33 -15.91 -11.72
C ILE A 180 34.28 -17.02 -11.84
N SER A 181 33.19 -16.77 -12.58
CA SER A 181 32.04 -17.68 -12.69
C SER A 181 31.55 -18.17 -11.32
N ARG A 182 31.56 -17.28 -10.32
CA ARG A 182 31.14 -17.62 -8.97
C ARG A 182 29.70 -18.07 -9.04
N HIS A 183 29.45 -19.30 -8.61
CA HIS A 183 28.09 -19.81 -8.54
C HIS A 183 27.31 -18.98 -7.52
N LYS A 184 26.41 -18.11 -8.01
CA LYS A 184 25.47 -17.40 -7.15
C LYS A 184 24.46 -18.44 -6.63
N HIS A 185 24.60 -18.85 -5.37
CA HIS A 185 23.57 -19.68 -4.73
C HIS A 185 22.24 -18.95 -4.83
N SER A 186 21.27 -19.56 -5.53
CA SER A 186 19.91 -19.05 -5.56
C SER A 186 19.38 -19.06 -4.13
N GLY A 187 19.17 -17.88 -3.55
CA GLY A 187 18.43 -17.73 -2.29
C GLY A 187 16.96 -18.12 -2.40
N LYS A 188 16.47 -18.48 -3.61
CA LYS A 188 15.14 -19.03 -3.79
C LYS A 188 15.15 -20.48 -3.33
N HIS A 189 14.51 -20.72 -2.20
CA HIS A 189 14.11 -22.08 -1.81
C HIS A 189 13.24 -22.68 -2.93
N SER A 190 13.41 -23.99 -3.16
CA SER A 190 12.48 -24.76 -3.99
C SER A 190 11.07 -24.52 -3.45
N LYS A 191 10.20 -23.92 -4.26
CA LYS A 191 8.79 -23.74 -3.88
C LYS A 191 8.13 -25.10 -3.96
N GLN A 192 7.68 -25.63 -2.82
CA GLN A 192 6.78 -26.78 -2.81
C GLN A 192 5.52 -26.44 -3.61
N SER A 193 4.98 -27.44 -4.30
CA SER A 193 3.75 -27.27 -5.08
C SER A 193 2.58 -26.98 -4.14
N SER A 194 1.99 -25.80 -4.26
CA SER A 194 0.78 -25.41 -3.53
C SER A 194 -0.51 -25.95 -4.17
N SER A 195 -0.40 -26.76 -5.22
CA SER A 195 -1.56 -27.20 -6.00
C SER A 195 -2.51 -28.07 -5.20
N MET A 196 -1.99 -28.98 -4.37
CA MET A 196 -2.82 -29.86 -3.54
C MET A 196 -3.55 -29.06 -2.45
N ASP A 197 -2.84 -28.15 -1.77
CA ASP A 197 -3.42 -27.28 -0.75
C ASP A 197 -4.53 -26.40 -1.32
N LEU A 198 -4.32 -25.83 -2.51
CA LEU A 198 -5.34 -25.03 -3.20
C LEU A 198 -6.56 -25.87 -3.56
N GLN A 199 -6.35 -27.08 -4.08
CA GLN A 199 -7.45 -27.99 -4.40
C GLN A 199 -8.24 -28.38 -3.15
N GLU A 200 -7.57 -28.64 -2.03
CA GLU A 200 -8.21 -28.93 -0.75
C GLU A 200 -9.01 -27.73 -0.23
N LEU A 201 -8.47 -26.52 -0.29
CA LEU A 201 -9.15 -25.28 0.11
C LEU A 201 -10.42 -25.06 -0.73
N VAL A 202 -10.34 -25.20 -2.05
CA VAL A 202 -11.50 -25.06 -2.96
C VAL A 202 -12.55 -26.13 -2.67
N THR A 203 -12.12 -27.37 -2.47
CA THR A 203 -13.02 -28.49 -2.15
C THR A 203 -13.76 -28.22 -0.83
N LYS A 204 -13.05 -27.78 0.21
CA LYS A 204 -13.67 -27.39 1.49
C LYS A 204 -14.61 -26.20 1.32
N ALA A 205 -14.19 -25.14 0.63
CA ALA A 205 -15.02 -23.96 0.38
C ALA A 205 -16.34 -24.31 -0.30
N SER A 206 -16.29 -25.22 -1.30
CA SER A 206 -17.48 -25.72 -2.00
C SER A 206 -18.36 -26.58 -1.08
N ASN A 207 -17.76 -27.53 -0.36
CA ASN A 207 -18.51 -28.42 0.55
C ASN A 207 -19.26 -27.65 1.64
N PHE A 208 -18.61 -26.64 2.23
CA PHE A 208 -19.21 -25.80 3.27
C PHE A 208 -20.09 -24.67 2.72
N ASN A 209 -20.16 -24.49 1.40
CA ASN A 209 -20.93 -23.43 0.74
C ASN A 209 -20.68 -22.05 1.37
N ILE A 210 -19.40 -21.71 1.60
CA ILE A 210 -19.01 -20.53 2.39
C ILE A 210 -19.40 -19.20 1.72
N PHE A 211 -19.63 -19.19 0.40
CA PHE A 211 -20.03 -18.01 -0.37
C PHE A 211 -21.52 -17.95 -0.70
N LYS A 212 -22.33 -18.83 -0.09
CA LYS A 212 -23.78 -18.77 -0.17
C LYS A 212 -24.32 -18.46 1.22
N GLU A 213 -25.08 -17.37 1.35
CA GLU A 213 -25.67 -16.96 2.62
C GLU A 213 -26.64 -18.03 3.14
N GLN A 214 -26.44 -18.44 4.40
CA GLN A 214 -27.23 -19.43 5.14
C GLN A 214 -27.44 -18.92 6.57
N PRO A 215 -28.68 -18.70 7.01
CA PRO A 215 -28.95 -18.09 8.32
C PRO A 215 -28.44 -18.97 9.46
N GLY A 216 -27.83 -18.35 10.47
CA GLY A 216 -27.47 -18.99 11.74
C GLY A 216 -26.12 -19.74 11.79
N ARG A 217 -25.31 -19.71 10.73
CA ARG A 217 -23.94 -20.25 10.81
C ARG A 217 -23.05 -19.33 11.64
N LYS A 218 -22.37 -19.90 12.64
CA LYS A 218 -21.49 -19.16 13.57
C LYS A 218 -20.15 -19.86 13.70
N TYR A 219 -19.07 -19.09 13.77
CA TYR A 219 -17.79 -19.65 14.18
C TYR A 219 -17.73 -19.81 15.70
N HIS A 220 -16.94 -20.77 16.17
CA HIS A 220 -16.77 -21.02 17.60
C HIS A 220 -16.17 -19.78 18.31
N HIS A 221 -15.18 -19.14 17.68
CA HIS A 221 -14.43 -18.02 18.26
C HIS A 221 -14.74 -16.66 17.64
N PHE A 222 -15.29 -16.60 16.42
CA PHE A 222 -15.54 -15.35 15.68
C PHE A 222 -17.04 -15.17 15.47
N LYS A 223 -17.73 -14.70 16.51
CA LYS A 223 -19.18 -14.51 16.50
C LYS A 223 -19.55 -13.10 16.05
N ASN A 224 -20.67 -12.95 15.35
CA ASN A 224 -21.22 -11.67 14.87
C ASN A 224 -20.25 -10.91 13.96
N PHE A 225 -19.62 -11.60 13.02
CA PHE A 225 -18.62 -11.02 12.13
C PHE A 225 -19.28 -10.02 11.16
N GLN A 226 -18.75 -8.79 11.12
CA GLN A 226 -19.22 -7.75 10.20
C GLN A 226 -18.54 -7.90 8.83
N VAL A 227 -19.31 -7.82 7.75
CA VAL A 227 -18.76 -7.90 6.38
C VAL A 227 -17.92 -6.68 6.04
N ASP A 228 -18.42 -5.50 6.42
CA ASP A 228 -17.81 -4.23 6.06
C ASP A 228 -16.87 -3.74 7.16
N ARG A 229 -15.58 -3.66 6.86
CA ARG A 229 -14.55 -3.12 7.78
C ARG A 229 -14.73 -1.63 8.07
N LEU A 230 -15.49 -0.92 7.24
CA LEU A 230 -15.77 0.51 7.42
C LEU A 230 -17.06 0.74 8.21
N SER A 231 -17.73 -0.32 8.71
CA SER A 231 -18.97 -0.18 9.49
C SER A 231 -18.83 0.76 10.68
N ASP A 232 -17.64 0.75 11.30
CA ASP A 232 -17.35 1.47 12.54
C ASP A 232 -16.76 2.86 12.27
N LEU A 233 -16.59 3.24 11.00
CA LEU A 233 -16.00 4.51 10.61
C LEU A 233 -17.05 5.62 10.60
N ASP A 234 -17.00 6.50 11.59
CA ASP A 234 -17.78 7.75 11.57
C ASP A 234 -17.16 8.78 10.63
N SER A 235 -17.93 9.19 9.61
CA SER A 235 -17.57 10.23 8.66
C SER A 235 -17.35 11.61 9.30
N THR A 236 -18.09 11.94 10.36
CA THR A 236 -17.98 13.23 11.06
C THR A 236 -16.70 13.29 11.86
N ASP A 237 -16.43 12.24 12.64
CA ASP A 237 -15.16 12.06 13.35
C ASP A 237 -13.98 12.09 12.37
N LEU A 238 -14.05 11.34 11.26
CA LEU A 238 -13.01 11.33 10.22
C LEU A 238 -12.74 12.73 9.68
N TYR A 239 -13.78 13.48 9.31
CA TYR A 239 -13.62 14.84 8.79
C TYR A 239 -13.00 15.78 9.82
N SER A 240 -13.45 15.70 11.08
CA SER A 240 -12.90 16.50 12.17
C SER A 240 -11.41 16.17 12.42
N TRP A 241 -11.06 14.88 12.34
CA TRP A 241 -9.71 14.37 12.50
C TRP A 241 -8.78 14.87 11.37
N ILE A 242 -9.19 14.72 10.11
CA ILE A 242 -8.45 15.25 8.96
C ILE A 242 -8.26 16.77 9.09
N SER A 243 -9.33 17.49 9.45
CA SER A 243 -9.30 18.95 9.61
C SER A 243 -8.36 19.40 10.73
N LYS A 244 -8.30 18.66 11.84
CA LYS A 244 -7.36 18.90 12.94
C LYS A 244 -5.92 18.73 12.48
N HIS A 245 -5.59 17.63 11.82
CA HIS A 245 -4.23 17.38 11.33
C HIS A 245 -3.81 18.35 10.22
N LYS A 246 -4.75 18.77 9.36
CA LYS A 246 -4.51 19.84 8.38
C LYS A 246 -4.09 21.16 9.05
N LYS A 247 -4.75 21.54 10.15
CA LYS A 247 -4.37 22.74 10.93
C LYS A 247 -2.99 22.60 11.57
N ASN A 248 -2.67 21.45 12.14
CA ASN A 248 -1.37 21.20 12.77
C ASN A 248 -0.22 21.37 11.77
N VAL A 249 -0.41 20.82 10.57
CA VAL A 249 0.56 20.92 9.46
C VAL A 249 0.75 22.37 9.03
N ALA A 250 -0.35 23.14 8.88
CA ALA A 250 -0.27 24.57 8.58
C ALA A 250 0.45 25.40 9.65
N LEU A 251 0.41 24.96 10.92
CA LEU A 251 1.11 25.59 12.05
C LEU A 251 2.56 25.10 12.21
N GLY A 252 3.04 24.20 11.35
CA GLY A 252 4.39 23.62 11.44
C GLY A 252 4.58 22.64 12.60
N VAL A 253 3.49 22.26 13.28
CA VAL A 253 3.50 21.27 14.37
C VAL A 253 3.36 19.90 13.75
N LYS A 254 4.48 19.25 13.41
CA LYS A 254 4.48 17.81 13.10
C LYS A 254 4.32 17.05 14.42
N ALA A 255 3.32 16.17 14.46
CA ALA A 255 3.06 15.27 15.59
C ALA A 255 4.08 14.14 15.65
#